data_AF-A0A960PM44-F1
#
_entry.id   AF-A0A960PM44-F1
#
_cell.length_a   1.000
_cell.length_b   1.000
_cell.length_c   1.000
_cell.angle_alpha   90.00
_cell.angle_beta   90.00
_cell.angle_gamma   90.00
#
_symmetry.space_group_name_H-M   'P 1'
#
loop_
_entity.id
_entity.type
_entity.pdbx_description
1 polymer ?
#
loop_
_entity_poly.entity_id
_entity_poly.type
_entity_poly.pdbx_seq_one_letter_code
_entity_poly.pdbx_strand_id
1 'polypeptide(L)'
;IRWHGQRPALLWDLQPHDDLGPVTLRTPSLDPEWSTTELRGETLLAEVAPPEGVDLYRHVPDHPDIDPEMRRPGATPAAPPPVLPEGGTFS
;
A
#
# COMPACT_ATOMS: atom_id res chain seq x y z
N ILE A 1 2.36 -8.75 -8.62
CA ILE A 1 2.08 -7.33 -8.32
C ILE A 1 1.09 -7.27 -7.17
N ARG A 2 1.33 -6.42 -6.17
CA ARG A 2 0.43 -6.14 -5.04
C ARG A 2 0.12 -4.65 -5.02
N TRP A 3 -1.05 -4.24 -4.52
CA TRP A 3 -1.44 -2.83 -4.49
C TRP A 3 -1.46 -2.30 -3.05
N HIS A 4 -0.81 -1.16 -2.83
CA HIS A 4 -0.80 -0.40 -1.58
C HIS A 4 -1.44 0.97 -1.84
N GLY A 5 -2.78 1.02 -1.83
CA GLY A 5 -3.50 2.21 -2.33
C GLY A 5 -3.29 2.37 -3.83
N GLN A 6 -2.82 3.54 -4.26
CA GLN A 6 -2.51 3.85 -5.67
C GLN A 6 -1.07 3.47 -6.08
N ARG A 7 -0.27 2.89 -5.16
CA ARG A 7 1.11 2.49 -5.43
C ARG A 7 1.22 0.98 -5.60
N PRO A 8 1.63 0.49 -6.78
CA PRO A 8 1.86 -0.93 -6.99
C PRO A 8 3.23 -1.33 -6.42
N ALA A 9 3.26 -2.43 -5.68
CA ALA A 9 4.48 -3.15 -5.33
C ALA A 9 4.73 -4.28 -6.34
N LEU A 10 5.93 -4.26 -6.93
CA LEU A 10 6.41 -5.28 -7.86
C LEU A 10 7.34 -6.23 -7.10
N LEU A 11 7.11 -7.52 -7.25
CA LEU A 11 7.94 -8.62 -6.76
C LEU A 11 8.32 -9.46 -7.98
N TRP A 12 9.59 -9.83 -8.09
CA TRP A 12 10.08 -10.63 -9.21
C TRP A 12 11.12 -11.66 -8.76
N ASP A 13 11.16 -12.77 -9.49
CA ASP A 13 12.16 -13.83 -9.38
C ASP A 13 12.34 -14.45 -10.77
N LEU A 14 13.52 -14.27 -11.36
CA LEU A 14 13.85 -14.73 -12.70
C LEU A 14 14.95 -15.78 -12.63
N GLN A 15 14.78 -16.81 -13.46
CA GLN A 15 15.83 -17.75 -13.78
C GLN A 15 16.48 -17.32 -15.10
N PRO A 16 17.79 -17.01 -15.12
CA PRO A 16 18.48 -16.70 -16.36
C PRO A 16 18.58 -17.96 -17.22
N HIS A 17 18.46 -17.78 -18.53
CA HIS A 17 18.74 -18.85 -19.49
C HIS A 17 20.24 -18.93 -19.75
N ASP A 18 20.74 -20.15 -19.94
CA ASP A 18 22.13 -20.37 -20.34
C ASP A 18 22.41 -19.62 -21.66
N ASP A 19 23.63 -19.08 -21.78
CA ASP A 19 24.12 -18.29 -22.92
C ASP A 19 23.44 -16.92 -23.17
N LEU A 20 22.49 -16.49 -22.32
CA LEU A 20 21.93 -15.13 -22.36
C LEU A 20 22.60 -14.22 -21.32
N GLY A 21 23.01 -13.03 -21.76
CA GLY A 21 23.60 -12.00 -20.91
C GLY A 21 22.59 -11.36 -19.94
N PRO A 22 23.02 -10.33 -19.18
CA PRO A 22 22.17 -9.65 -18.20
C PRO A 22 20.86 -9.12 -18.81
N VAL A 23 19.73 -9.35 -18.14
CA VAL A 23 18.41 -8.86 -18.55
C VAL A 23 18.07 -7.60 -17.76
N THR A 24 17.47 -6.62 -18.44
CA THR A 24 16.89 -5.44 -17.79
C THR A 24 15.38 -5.58 -17.68
N LEU A 25 14.87 -5.48 -16.46
CA LEU A 25 13.44 -5.42 -16.18
C LEU A 25 12.97 -3.97 -16.19
N ARG A 26 11.81 -3.75 -16.81
CA ARG A 26 11.13 -2.45 -16.89
C ARG A 26 9.62 -2.65 -16.81
N THR A 27 8.90 -1.64 -16.32
CA THR A 27 7.43 -1.66 -16.26
C THR A 27 6.82 -0.35 -16.78
N PRO A 28 7.00 -0.03 -18.07
CA PRO A 28 6.70 1.29 -18.61
C PRO A 28 5.23 1.71 -18.49
N SER A 29 4.30 0.76 -18.38
CA SER A 29 2.88 1.05 -18.19
C SER A 29 2.50 1.45 -16.75
N LEU A 30 3.38 1.20 -15.77
CA LEU A 30 3.15 1.53 -14.36
C LEU A 30 4.10 2.62 -13.89
N ASP A 31 5.38 2.47 -14.22
CA ASP A 31 6.44 3.39 -13.85
C ASP A 31 7.46 3.42 -15.00
N PRO A 32 7.44 4.47 -15.85
CA PRO A 32 8.35 4.62 -16.98
C PRO A 32 9.82 4.79 -16.58
N GLU A 33 10.08 5.28 -15.36
CA GLU A 33 11.43 5.57 -14.88
C GLU A 33 12.06 4.36 -14.19
N TRP A 34 11.23 3.42 -13.70
CA TRP A 34 11.72 2.24 -13.02
C TRP A 34 12.42 1.23 -13.95
N SER A 35 13.60 0.78 -13.54
CA SER A 35 14.29 -0.37 -14.13
C SER A 35 15.24 -1.03 -13.14
N THR A 36 15.55 -2.31 -13.37
CA THR A 36 16.58 -3.05 -12.60
C THR A 36 17.20 -4.17 -13.44
N THR A 37 18.40 -4.62 -13.06
CA THR A 37 19.05 -5.83 -13.59
C THR A 37 19.10 -6.97 -12.58
N GLU A 38 18.59 -6.75 -11.36
CA GLU A 38 18.54 -7.78 -10.34
C GLU A 38 17.55 -8.89 -10.72
N LEU A 39 17.98 -10.14 -10.62
CA LEU A 39 17.14 -11.29 -10.96
C LEU A 39 16.01 -11.54 -9.95
N ARG A 40 16.18 -11.06 -8.72
CA ARG A 40 15.21 -11.20 -7.64
C ARG A 40 15.13 -9.90 -6.86
N GLY A 41 13.92 -9.54 -6.44
CA GLY A 41 13.74 -8.37 -5.59
C GLY A 41 12.29 -7.97 -5.47
N GLU A 42 12.10 -6.96 -4.64
CA GLU A 42 10.82 -6.26 -4.51
C GLU A 42 11.05 -4.75 -4.50
N THR A 43 10.05 -4.02 -4.98
CA THR A 43 10.08 -2.55 -4.98
C THR A 43 8.66 -2.00 -4.95
N LEU A 44 8.51 -0.81 -4.38
CA LEU A 44 7.29 -0.02 -4.44
C LEU A 44 7.45 1.01 -5.56
N LEU A 45 6.61 0.92 -6.59
CA LEU A 45 6.66 1.78 -7.77
C LEU A 45 6.03 3.16 -7.49
N ALA A 46 6.21 4.08 -8.44
CA ALA A 46 5.51 5.35 -8.46
C ALA A 46 3.98 5.18 -8.35
N GLU A 47 3.32 6.25 -7.91
CA GLU A 47 1.86 6.26 -7.82
C GLU A 47 1.24 6.27 -9.20
N VAL A 48 0.33 5.34 -9.44
CA VAL A 48 -0.38 5.25 -10.72
C VAL A 48 -1.67 6.04 -10.59
N ALA A 49 -1.76 7.14 -11.33
CA ALA A 49 -3.01 7.88 -11.43
C ALA A 49 -4.06 7.04 -12.16
N PRO A 50 -5.32 6.99 -11.69
CA PRO A 50 -6.40 6.39 -12.46
C PRO A 50 -6.50 7.01 -13.85
N PRO A 51 -6.82 6.21 -14.88
CA PRO A 51 -7.27 6.75 -16.15
C PRO A 51 -8.42 7.76 -15.97
N GLU A 52 -8.46 8.79 -16.80
CA GLU A 52 -9.59 9.71 -16.79
C GLU A 52 -10.90 8.98 -17.13
N GLY A 53 -11.96 9.25 -16.38
CA GLY A 53 -13.27 8.63 -16.60
C GLY A 53 -13.44 7.22 -16.05
N VAL A 54 -12.43 6.65 -15.37
CA VAL A 54 -12.66 5.46 -14.53
C VAL A 54 -12.89 5.86 -13.08
N ASP A 55 -14.04 5.43 -12.57
CA ASP A 55 -14.42 5.66 -11.20
C ASP A 55 -13.85 4.49 -10.37
N LEU A 56 -12.76 4.73 -9.64
CA LEU A 56 -12.08 3.71 -8.85
C LEU A 56 -12.91 3.35 -7.62
N TYR A 57 -13.86 2.43 -7.78
CA TYR A 57 -14.63 1.93 -6.65
C TYR A 57 -13.81 0.93 -5.83
N ARG A 58 -13.44 1.33 -4.61
CA ARG A 58 -13.08 0.37 -3.56
C ARG A 58 -14.38 -0.29 -3.08
N HIS A 59 -14.71 -1.44 -3.64
CA HIS A 59 -15.80 -2.26 -3.14
C HIS A 59 -15.38 -2.89 -1.81
N VAL A 60 -15.70 -2.24 -0.69
CA VAL A 60 -15.80 -2.90 0.60
C VAL A 60 -17.19 -3.54 0.61
N PRO A 61 -17.34 -4.87 0.48
CA PRO A 61 -18.65 -5.46 0.66
C PRO A 61 -19.13 -5.10 2.06
N ASP A 62 -20.25 -4.40 2.15
CA ASP A 62 -21.02 -4.38 3.39
C ASP A 62 -21.37 -5.84 3.69
N HIS A 63 -20.68 -6.44 4.64
CA HIS A 63 -21.06 -7.76 5.12
C HIS A 63 -22.32 -7.56 5.96
N PRO A 64 -23.47 -8.14 5.59
CA PRO A 64 -24.74 -7.94 6.31
C PRO A 64 -24.66 -8.37 7.79
N ASP A 65 -23.66 -9.19 8.14
CA ASP A 65 -23.47 -9.75 9.47
C ASP A 65 -22.48 -8.95 10.34
N ILE A 66 -21.85 -7.88 9.81
CA ILE A 66 -21.03 -6.98 10.64
C ILE A 66 -21.98 -6.01 11.35
N ASP A 67 -22.08 -6.18 12.67
CA ASP A 67 -22.77 -5.23 13.55
C ASP A 67 -22.25 -3.81 13.29
N PRO A 68 -23.11 -2.83 12.95
CA PRO A 68 -22.75 -1.44 12.75
C PRO A 68 -21.95 -0.84 13.93
N GLU A 69 -22.20 -1.30 15.16
CA GLU A 69 -21.50 -0.87 16.37
C GLU A 69 -20.06 -1.42 16.47
N MET A 70 -19.74 -2.47 15.70
CA MET A 70 -18.39 -3.05 15.61
C MET A 70 -17.53 -2.40 14.50
N ARG A 71 -18.09 -1.50 13.68
CA ARG A 71 -17.30 -0.66 12.78
C ARG A 71 -16.52 0.33 13.63
N ARG A 72 -15.19 0.36 13.54
CA ARG A 72 -14.34 1.28 14.32
C ARG A 72 -14.91 2.72 14.30
N PRO A 73 -15.42 3.25 15.42
CA PRO A 73 -15.75 4.67 15.54
C PRO A 73 -14.45 5.41 15.81
N GLY A 74 -13.98 6.26 14.89
CA GLY A 74 -12.66 6.84 15.06
C GLY A 74 -12.27 7.93 14.07
N ALA A 75 -13.05 9.02 14.01
CA ALA A 75 -12.55 10.34 13.60
C ALA A 75 -13.48 11.46 14.09
N THR A 76 -13.76 11.51 15.39
CA THR A 76 -14.13 12.79 16.01
C THR A 76 -12.81 13.50 16.35
N PRO A 77 -12.60 14.78 15.98
CA PRO A 77 -11.42 15.52 16.41
C PRO A 77 -11.32 15.40 17.93
N ALA A 78 -10.20 14.83 18.40
CA ALA A 78 -9.98 14.58 19.81
C ALA A 78 -10.19 15.89 20.58
N ALA A 79 -11.12 15.87 21.54
CA ALA A 79 -11.16 16.88 22.58
C ALA A 79 -9.76 16.98 23.21
N PRO A 80 -9.28 18.19 23.56
CA PRO A 80 -7.98 18.35 24.16
C PRO A 80 -7.88 17.44 25.41
N PRO A 81 -6.74 16.77 25.62
CA PRO A 81 -6.60 15.86 26.74
C PRO A 81 -6.84 16.61 28.06
N PRO A 82 -7.57 16.02 29.02
CA PRO A 82 -7.71 16.62 30.33
C PRO A 82 -6.32 16.70 30.99
N VAL A 83 -5.96 17.87 31.50
CA VAL A 83 -4.77 18.06 32.34
C VAL A 83 -4.89 17.18 33.58
N LEU A 84 -4.08 16.13 33.64
CA LEU A 84 -3.94 15.27 34.82
C LEU A 84 -3.19 16.07 35.91
N PRO A 85 -3.65 16.04 37.18
CA PRO A 85 -2.88 16.62 38.26
C PRO A 85 -1.56 15.86 38.45
N GLU A 86 -0.45 16.60 38.52
CA GLU A 86 0.85 16.04 38.89
C GLU A 86 0.79 15.50 40.33
N GLY A 87 1.17 14.25 40.50
CA GLY A 87 1.51 13.70 41.82
C GLY A 87 0.57 12.60 42.29
N GLY A 88 1.04 11.36 42.14
CA GLY A 88 0.47 10.18 42.80
C GLY A 88 1.51 9.07 42.84
N THR A 89 2.40 9.13 43.83
CA THR A 89 3.36 8.08 44.18
C THR A 89 2.65 6.74 44.35
N PHE A 90 3.10 5.71 43.64
CA PHE A 90 2.71 4.32 43.93
C PHE A 90 3.75 3.71 44.87
N SER A 91 3.29 3.21 46.03
CA SER A 91 4.10 2.44 47.00
C SER A 91 4.19 0.98 46.61
#